data_AF-A0A5B7BSB6-F1
#
_entry.id   AF-A0A5B7BSB6-F1
#
_cell.length_a   1.000
_cell.length_b   1.000
_cell.length_c   1.000
_cell.angle_alpha   90.00
_cell.angle_beta   90.00
_cell.angle_gamma   90.00
#
_symmetry.space_group_name_H-M   'P 1'
#
loop_
_entity.id
_entity.type
_entity.pdbx_description
1 polymer ?
#
loop_
_entity_poly.entity_id
_entity_poly.type
_entity_poly.pdbx_seq_one_letter_code
_entity_poly.pdbx_strand_id
1 'polypeptide(L)'
;REMPPGERDGAVLGALLGACKLHGDVGLANHIGEELIELEPTNSGGYVLLASVYATCGKWDEFAQVRKKMKERKVKKVPGFSQIQVKGKTHVFFVGDTSHHESEEIYILLREKLLPLMQEMGYSRGNPSVLSLIV
;
A
#
# COMPACT_ATOMS: atom_id res chain seq x y z
N ARG A 1 -18.17 11.35 14.19
CA ARG A 1 -17.13 12.33 14.59
C ARG A 1 -17.07 13.33 13.44
N GLU A 2 -17.64 14.52 13.61
CA GLU A 2 -17.62 15.54 12.55
C GLU A 2 -16.26 16.23 12.54
N MET A 3 -15.76 16.55 11.35
CA MET A 3 -14.47 17.19 11.13
C MET A 3 -14.60 18.70 11.31
N PRO A 4 -13.74 19.35 12.12
CA PRO A 4 -13.75 20.80 12.28
C PRO A 4 -13.46 21.53 10.95
N PRO A 5 -14.12 22.66 10.65
CA PRO A 5 -13.84 23.43 9.45
C PRO A 5 -12.40 23.95 9.46
N GLY A 6 -11.63 23.66 8.40
CA GLY A 6 -10.27 24.17 8.19
C GLY A 6 -9.13 23.27 8.69
N GLU A 7 -9.44 22.13 9.32
CA GLU A 7 -8.43 21.14 9.68
C GLU A 7 -8.12 20.26 8.46
N ARG A 8 -6.85 20.15 8.10
CA ARG A 8 -6.39 19.29 7.01
C ARG A 8 -6.43 17.84 7.50
N ASP A 9 -7.32 17.03 6.95
CA ASP A 9 -7.43 15.61 7.29
C ASP A 9 -6.56 14.77 6.35
N GLY A 10 -5.62 14.02 6.93
CA GLY A 10 -4.71 13.15 6.19
C GLY A 10 -5.41 12.08 5.36
N ALA A 11 -6.56 11.57 5.82
CA ALA A 11 -7.35 10.60 5.07
C ALA A 11 -8.00 11.25 3.84
N VAL A 12 -8.50 12.48 3.95
CA VAL A 12 -9.08 13.23 2.83
C VAL A 12 -8.01 13.57 1.80
N LEU A 13 -6.86 14.09 2.23
CA LEU A 13 -5.73 14.38 1.35
C LEU A 13 -5.19 13.10 0.69
N GLY A 14 -5.11 12.00 1.43
CA GLY A 14 -4.72 10.69 0.91
C GLY A 14 -5.68 10.18 -0.16
N ALA A 15 -7.00 10.30 0.06
CA ALA A 15 -8.02 9.94 -0.92
C ALA A 15 -7.91 10.79 -2.19
N LEU A 16 -7.75 12.11 -2.04
CA LEU A 16 -7.61 13.02 -3.17
C LEU A 16 -6.32 12.78 -3.96
N LEU A 17 -5.20 12.49 -3.28
CA LEU A 17 -3.95 12.11 -3.92
C LEU A 17 -4.09 10.79 -4.71
N GLY A 18 -4.86 9.83 -4.18
CA GLY A 18 -5.21 8.59 -4.88
C GLY A 18 -6.01 8.85 -6.15
N ALA A 19 -6.95 9.80 -6.13
CA ALA A 19 -7.69 10.23 -7.31
C ALA A 19 -6.77 10.91 -8.33
N CYS A 20 -5.87 11.80 -7.89
CA CYS A 20 -4.89 12.44 -8.77
C CYS A 20 -4.01 11.41 -9.48
N LYS A 21 -3.58 10.36 -8.76
CA LYS A 21 -2.87 9.21 -9.34
C LYS A 21 -3.67 8.51 -10.43
N LEU A 22 -4.96 8.25 -10.17
CA LEU A 22 -5.84 7.57 -11.12
C LEU A 22 -6.05 8.36 -12.41
N HIS A 23 -6.15 9.69 -12.30
CA HIS A 23 -6.40 10.58 -13.43
C HIS A 23 -5.13 11.17 -14.07
N GLY A 24 -3.95 10.90 -13.52
CA GLY A 24 -2.67 11.37 -14.05
C GLY A 24 -2.37 12.86 -13.81
N ASP A 25 -3.06 13.51 -12.87
CA ASP A 25 -2.79 14.91 -12.51
C ASP A 25 -1.59 15.01 -11.56
N VAL A 26 -0.39 15.06 -12.15
CA VAL A 26 0.87 15.11 -11.40
C VAL A 26 1.05 16.44 -10.68
N GLY A 27 0.55 17.55 -11.23
CA GLY A 27 0.70 18.87 -10.62
C GLY A 27 -0.04 18.96 -9.30
N LEU A 28 -1.32 18.56 -9.33
CA LEU A 28 -2.15 18.51 -8.13
C LEU A 28 -1.68 17.43 -7.15
N ALA A 29 -1.26 16.27 -7.65
CA ALA A 29 -0.69 15.21 -6.81
C ALA A 29 0.57 15.67 -6.06
N ASN A 30 1.45 16.45 -6.68
CA ASN A 30 2.63 16.96 -6.01
C ASN A 30 2.26 17.88 -4.84
N HIS A 31 1.36 18.84 -5.08
CA HIS A 31 0.93 19.78 -4.05
C HIS A 31 0.30 19.07 -2.86
N ILE A 32 -0.67 18.18 -3.11
CA ILE A 32 -1.37 17.42 -2.07
C ILE A 32 -0.43 16.44 -1.38
N GLY A 33 0.47 15.79 -2.13
CA GLY A 33 1.41 14.82 -1.60
C GLY A 33 2.41 15.44 -0.64
N GLU A 34 2.99 16.60 -0.98
CA GLU A 34 3.86 17.34 -0.06
C GLU A 34 3.08 17.83 1.16
N GLU A 35 1.86 18.34 0.98
CA GLU A 35 1.00 18.73 2.10
C GLU A 35 0.71 17.57 3.06
N LEU A 36 0.36 16.39 2.53
CA LEU A 36 0.12 15.19 3.31
C LEU A 36 1.38 14.70 4.04
N ILE A 37 2.55 14.79 3.39
CA ILE A 37 3.83 14.43 3.98
C ILE A 37 4.21 15.37 5.13
N GLU A 38 3.90 16.66 5.04
CA GLU A 38 4.16 17.59 6.14
C GLU A 38 3.11 17.48 7.25
N LEU A 39 1.86 17.12 6.93
CA LEU A 39 0.81 16.87 7.91
C LEU A 39 1.08 15.59 8.72
N GLU A 40 1.50 14.51 8.06
CA GLU A 40 1.75 13.20 8.68
C GLU A 40 3.18 12.71 8.40
N PRO A 41 4.22 13.39 8.92
CA PRO A 41 5.61 13.15 8.51
C PRO A 41 6.15 11.78 8.87
N THR A 42 5.55 11.10 9.85
CA THR A 42 5.92 9.74 10.29
C THR A 42 5.11 8.65 9.60
N ASN A 43 4.02 8.99 8.93
CA ASN A 43 3.16 8.03 8.23
C ASN A 43 3.73 7.73 6.85
N SER A 44 3.99 6.45 6.56
CA SER A 44 4.53 6.04 5.26
C SER A 44 3.57 6.20 4.09
N GLY A 45 2.25 6.28 4.34
CA GLY A 45 1.21 6.28 3.30
C GLY A 45 1.37 7.41 2.28
N GLY A 46 1.52 8.66 2.75
CA GLY A 46 1.67 9.83 1.88
C GLY A 46 2.92 9.75 0.99
N TYR A 47 4.06 9.36 1.56
CA TYR A 47 5.30 9.16 0.80
C TYR A 47 5.16 8.08 -0.27
N VAL A 48 4.59 6.93 0.09
CA VAL A 48 4.43 5.80 -0.83
C VAL A 48 3.50 6.17 -1.98
N LEU A 49 2.42 6.91 -1.70
CA LEU A 49 1.45 7.29 -2.71
C LEU A 49 2.02 8.35 -3.67
N LEU A 50 2.69 9.39 -3.15
CA LEU A 50 3.36 10.41 -3.98
C LEU A 50 4.49 9.79 -4.83
N ALA A 51 5.33 8.93 -4.24
CA ALA A 51 6.34 8.20 -4.98
C ALA A 51 5.71 7.33 -6.10
N SER A 52 4.58 6.68 -5.81
CA SER A 52 3.86 5.92 -6.83
C SER A 52 3.37 6.78 -7.99
N VAL A 53 2.91 8.02 -7.75
CA VAL A 53 2.52 8.96 -8.82
C VAL A 53 3.71 9.31 -9.70
N TYR A 54 4.87 9.61 -9.09
CA TYR A 54 6.07 9.92 -9.86
C TYR A 54 6.54 8.73 -10.70
N ALA A 55 6.52 7.53 -10.13
CA ALA A 55 6.89 6.31 -10.85
C ALA A 55 5.96 6.03 -12.05
N THR A 56 4.64 6.19 -11.90
CA THR A 56 3.70 5.98 -13.01
C THR A 56 3.86 6.98 -14.15
N CYS A 57 4.47 8.14 -13.88
CA CYS A 57 4.72 9.18 -14.86
C CYS A 57 6.17 9.23 -15.35
N GLY A 58 7.01 8.26 -14.98
CA GLY A 58 8.43 8.21 -15.39
C GLY A 58 9.33 9.26 -14.74
N LYS A 59 8.86 9.91 -13.65
CA LYS A 59 9.57 10.95 -12.91
C LYS A 59 10.50 10.36 -11.85
N TRP A 60 11.58 9.72 -12.30
CA TRP A 60 12.46 8.95 -11.43
C TRP A 60 13.28 9.79 -10.44
N ASP A 61 13.60 11.03 -10.81
CA ASP A 61 14.34 11.94 -9.94
C ASP A 61 13.48 12.38 -8.74
N GLU A 62 12.23 12.76 -8.98
CA GLU A 62 11.28 13.10 -7.92
C GLU A 62 10.93 11.88 -7.06
N PHE A 63 10.78 10.69 -7.67
CA PHE A 63 10.66 9.44 -6.92
C PHE A 63 11.85 9.22 -5.98
N ALA A 64 13.08 9.41 -6.47
CA ALA A 64 14.29 9.26 -5.67
C ALA A 64 14.35 10.28 -4.52
N GLN A 65 13.90 11.52 -4.75
CA GLN A 65 13.81 12.55 -3.71
C GLN A 65 12.83 12.17 -2.59
N VAL A 66 11.64 11.66 -2.94
CA VAL A 66 10.68 11.17 -1.92
C VAL A 66 11.28 10.01 -1.11
N ARG A 67 11.97 9.08 -1.77
CA ARG A 67 12.67 7.96 -1.09
C ARG A 67 13.80 8.43 -0.17
N LYS A 68 14.55 9.44 -0.59
CA LYS A 68 15.58 10.09 0.24
C LYS A 68 14.95 10.74 1.47
N LYS A 69 13.86 11.50 1.31
CA LYS A 69 13.11 12.13 2.41
C LYS A 69 12.60 11.08 3.41
N MET A 70 12.08 9.94 2.94
CA MET A 70 11.70 8.81 3.82
C MET A 70 12.89 8.30 4.65
N LYS A 71 14.06 8.11 4.03
CA LYS A 71 15.27 7.62 4.70
C LYS A 71 15.76 8.61 5.77
N GLU A 72 15.80 9.90 5.44
CA GLU A 72 16.21 10.97 6.34
C GLU A 72 15.28 11.08 7.56
N ARG A 73 13.97 10.94 7.33
CA ARG A 73 12.94 10.95 8.38
C ARG A 73 12.75 9.58 9.07
N LYS A 74 13.56 8.58 8.73
CA LYS A 74 13.48 7.19 9.24
C LYS A 74 12.10 6.53 9.05
N VAL A 75 11.34 6.98 8.05
CA VAL A 75 10.03 6.42 7.70
C VAL A 75 10.25 5.18 6.84
N LYS A 76 9.69 4.05 7.28
CA LYS A 76 9.70 2.80 6.53
C LYS A 76 8.30 2.53 6.00
N LYS A 77 8.20 2.03 4.77
CA LYS A 77 6.92 1.48 4.27
C LYS A 77 6.48 0.37 5.20
N VAL A 78 5.27 0.48 5.74
CA VAL A 78 4.64 -0.62 6.48
C VAL A 78 4.24 -1.68 5.46
N PRO A 79 4.72 -2.93 5.59
CA PRO A 79 4.25 -4.02 4.74
C PRO A 79 2.75 -4.21 4.92
N GLY A 80 2.06 -4.58 3.83
CA GLY A 80 0.69 -5.08 3.95
C GLY A 80 0.68 -6.33 4.81
N PHE A 81 -0.41 -6.57 5.52
CA PHE A 81 -0.60 -7.81 6.24
C PHE A 81 -2.07 -8.23 6.23
N SER A 82 -2.28 -9.54 6.30
CA SER A 82 -3.56 -10.13 6.65
C SER A 82 -3.43 -10.80 8.03
N GLN A 83 -4.55 -11.02 8.71
CA GLN A 83 -4.55 -11.77 9.95
C GLN A 83 -5.80 -12.63 10.08
N ILE A 84 -5.65 -13.79 10.70
CA ILE A 84 -6.76 -14.69 11.04
C ILE A 84 -6.68 -15.06 12.52
N GLN A 85 -7.83 -15.38 13.12
CA GLN A 85 -7.87 -15.88 14.49
C GLN A 85 -8.40 -17.32 14.51
N VAL A 86 -7.58 -18.23 15.01
CA VAL A 86 -7.88 -19.66 15.07
C VAL A 86 -7.69 -20.14 16.50
N LYS A 87 -8.75 -20.67 17.12
CA LYS A 87 -8.73 -21.19 18.50
C LYS A 87 -8.14 -20.17 19.52
N GLY A 88 -8.48 -18.90 19.35
CA GLY A 88 -7.98 -17.80 20.20
C GLY A 88 -6.56 -17.33 19.91
N LYS A 89 -5.83 -17.94 18.96
CA LYS A 89 -4.52 -17.48 18.51
C LYS A 89 -4.63 -16.63 17.25
N THR A 90 -3.96 -15.48 17.23
CA THR A 90 -3.87 -14.61 16.05
C THR A 90 -2.65 -15.02 15.22
N HIS A 91 -2.87 -15.29 13.94
CA HIS A 91 -1.82 -15.54 12.96
C HIS A 91 -1.78 -14.34 12.01
N VAL A 92 -0.61 -13.72 11.87
CA VAL A 92 -0.38 -12.55 11.02
C VAL A 92 0.50 -12.97 9.86
N PHE A 93 0.10 -12.60 8.64
CA PHE A 93 0.84 -12.88 7.41
C PHE A 93 1.17 -11.55 6.75
N PHE A 94 2.45 -11.25 6.61
CA PHE A 94 2.91 -10.05 5.93
C PHE A 94 3.20 -10.35 4.46
N VAL A 95 3.11 -9.31 3.63
CA VAL A 95 3.37 -9.42 2.19
C VAL A 95 4.76 -9.97 1.92
N GLY A 96 4.79 -11.16 1.32
CA GLY A 96 6.02 -11.88 0.98
C GLY A 96 6.79 -12.48 2.17
N ASP A 97 6.17 -12.54 3.35
CA ASP A 97 6.79 -13.14 4.53
C ASP A 97 6.80 -14.68 4.44
N THR A 98 7.87 -15.26 4.96
CA THR A 98 8.12 -16.71 5.07
C THR A 98 8.60 -17.09 6.47
N SER A 99 8.46 -16.20 7.45
CA SER A 99 8.91 -16.42 8.83
C SER A 99 8.05 -17.46 9.57
N HIS A 100 6.82 -17.69 9.10
CA HIS A 100 5.94 -18.70 9.68
C HIS A 100 6.49 -20.11 9.41
N HIS A 101 6.52 -20.94 10.46
CA HIS A 101 7.02 -22.32 10.39
C HIS A 101 6.29 -23.18 9.34
N GLU A 102 5.00 -22.94 9.12
CA GLU A 102 4.17 -23.62 8.09
C GLU A 102 4.09 -22.83 6.76
N SER A 103 5.00 -21.87 6.53
CA SER A 103 4.91 -20.99 5.36
C SER A 103 4.92 -21.77 4.05
N GLU A 104 5.79 -22.78 3.92
CA GLU A 104 5.89 -23.61 2.73
C GLU A 104 4.56 -24.31 2.41
N GLU A 105 3.95 -24.97 3.40
CA GLU A 105 2.67 -25.66 3.27
C GLU A 105 1.53 -24.70 2.90
N ILE A 106 1.51 -23.52 3.51
CA ILE A 106 0.53 -22.47 3.20
C ILE A 106 0.67 -22.05 1.74
N TYR A 107 1.88 -21.74 1.28
CA TYR A 107 2.10 -21.34 -0.11
C TYR A 107 1.79 -22.45 -1.12
N ILE A 108 2.06 -23.72 -0.79
CA ILE A 108 1.66 -24.87 -1.62
C ILE A 108 0.13 -24.94 -1.69
N LEU A 109 -0.58 -24.84 -0.56
CA LEU A 109 -2.04 -24.88 -0.54
C LEU A 109 -2.65 -23.73 -1.35
N LEU A 110 -2.09 -22.52 -1.23
CA LEU A 110 -2.54 -21.35 -1.99
C LEU A 110 -2.34 -21.55 -3.50
N ARG A 111 -1.17 -22.04 -3.93
CA ARG A 111 -0.84 -22.23 -5.36
C ARG A 111 -1.58 -23.40 -5.99
N GLU A 112 -1.61 -24.54 -5.32
CA GLU A 112 -2.06 -25.80 -5.92
C GLU A 112 -3.56 -26.07 -5.71
N LYS A 113 -4.20 -25.42 -4.73
CA LYS A 113 -5.63 -25.63 -4.44
C LYS A 113 -6.46 -24.37 -4.59
N LEU A 114 -6.09 -23.30 -3.87
CA LEU A 114 -6.94 -22.11 -3.82
C LEU A 114 -6.96 -21.37 -5.16
N LEU A 115 -5.79 -21.15 -5.77
CA LEU A 115 -5.69 -20.41 -7.02
C LEU A 115 -6.48 -21.07 -8.18
N PRO A 116 -6.41 -22.40 -8.41
CA PRO A 116 -7.28 -23.07 -9.39
C PRO A 116 -8.77 -22.87 -9.12
N LEU A 117 -9.22 -23.05 -7.87
CA LEU A 117 -10.64 -22.85 -7.50
C LEU A 117 -11.10 -21.41 -7.75
N MET A 118 -10.25 -20.44 -7.43
CA MET A 118 -10.56 -19.04 -7.72
C MET A 118 -10.67 -18.80 -9.22
N GLN A 119 -9.78 -19.40 -10.03
CA GLN A 119 -9.81 -19.27 -11.49
C GLN A 119 -11.07 -19.88 -12.10
N GLU A 120 -11.52 -21.04 -11.61
CA GLU A 120 -12.81 -21.65 -12.00
C GLU A 120 -14.00 -20.73 -11.68
N MET A 121 -13.94 -19.98 -10.58
CA MET A 121 -14.94 -18.99 -10.20
C MET A 121 -14.81 -17.65 -10.95
N GLY A 122 -13.94 -17.55 -11.96
CA GLY A 122 -13.77 -16.36 -12.79
C GLY A 122 -12.69 -15.39 -12.31
N TYR A 123 -11.84 -15.77 -11.35
CA TYR A 123 -10.65 -14.98 -11.01
C TYR A 123 -9.64 -15.02 -12.16
N SER A 124 -9.53 -13.93 -12.91
CA SER A 124 -8.43 -13.71 -13.85
C SER A 124 -7.24 -13.08 -13.11
N ARG A 125 -6.00 -13.53 -13.37
CA ARG A 125 -4.76 -12.86 -12.93
C ARG A 125 -4.65 -11.48 -13.61
N GLY A 126 -5.39 -10.51 -13.11
CA GLY A 126 -5.43 -9.12 -13.57
C GLY A 126 -4.82 -8.21 -12.51
N ASN A 127 -3.64 -7.66 -12.83
CA ASN A 127 -2.76 -6.87 -11.96
C ASN A 127 -2.26 -7.59 -10.69
N PRO A 128 -0.93 -7.62 -10.44
CA PRO A 128 -0.33 -8.33 -9.31
C PRO A 128 -0.75 -7.81 -7.92
N SER A 129 -1.52 -6.73 -7.85
CA SER A 129 -2.01 -6.10 -6.61
C SER A 129 -3.12 -6.88 -5.88
N VAL A 130 -3.82 -7.81 -6.53
CA VAL A 130 -4.94 -8.55 -5.87
C VAL A 130 -4.46 -9.82 -5.17
N LEU A 131 -3.37 -10.46 -5.63
CA LEU A 131 -2.80 -11.64 -4.98
C LEU A 131 -1.92 -11.30 -3.76
N SER A 132 -1.47 -10.06 -3.62
CA SER A 132 -0.75 -9.58 -2.42
C SER A 132 -1.67 -9.26 -1.23
N LEU A 133 -2.96 -9.58 -1.30
CA LEU A 133 -3.91 -9.40 -0.19
C LEU A 133 -4.10 -10.68 0.64
N ILE A 134 -3.61 -11.83 0.15
CA ILE A 134 -3.64 -13.11 0.88
C ILE A 134 -2.25 -13.50 1.40
N VAL A 135 -1.20 -12.87 0.89
CA VAL A 135 0.13 -12.94 1.50
C VAL A 135 0.70 -11.56 1.60
#